data_AF-A0A935WNZ1-F1
#
_entry.id   AF-A0A935WNZ1-F1
#
_cell.length_a   1.000
_cell.length_b   1.000
_cell.length_c   1.000
_cell.angle_alpha   90.00
_cell.angle_beta   90.00
_cell.angle_gamma   90.00
#
_symmetry.space_group_name_H-M   'P 1'
#
loop_
_entity.id
_entity.type
_entity.pdbx_description
1 polymer ?
#
loop_
_entity_poly.entity_id
_entity_poly.type
_entity_poly.pdbx_seq_one_letter_code
_entity_poly.pdbx_strand_id
1 'polypeptide(L)'
;MKVVLDLSQLLEDGEITQAEADKLKRLSVKSTGSLAFNILIGFGVIAVAIGTIALIPDALTGIILGAIVLGFGLVLLHYSRLEWGVLGNICVILGGLGLGGGVVYMTEGSVWAFLGGAIGFAIAGVIARSGLLIALSVLALSSVLGARTGYFHASYFLGIKEPTLTIIAFSLITLACYQVSLMAGAAYERLALMAARVSILLVNFGFWIGSLWGDRLEQLTGVLGHTKENVLTIPRLYFVIGWALALVAFAVWAMRNDRRWVVNVCAVFGAIHFYTQFFERLGPNPFAILLGGVSALGIAIAIWQFNKKAVAKPS
;
A
#
# COMPACT_ATOMS: atom_id res chain seq x y z
N MET A 1 12.57 14.17 4.62
CA MET A 1 13.26 13.20 3.74
C MET A 1 14.22 12.37 4.57
N LYS A 2 14.25 11.03 4.43
CA LYS A 2 15.28 10.18 5.07
C LYS A 2 16.28 9.80 3.98
N VAL A 3 17.53 10.20 4.12
CA VAL A 3 18.63 9.86 3.21
C VAL A 3 19.46 8.78 3.89
N VAL A 4 19.70 7.68 3.19
CA VAL A 4 20.59 6.60 3.65
C VAL A 4 21.92 6.82 2.96
N LEU A 5 22.97 6.97 3.74
CA LEU A 5 24.33 7.20 3.27
C LEU A 5 25.17 5.97 3.59
N ASP A 6 25.90 5.47 2.60
CA ASP A 6 26.94 4.48 2.83
C ASP A 6 28.20 5.22 3.27
N LEU A 7 28.44 5.23 4.59
CA LEU A 7 29.58 5.96 5.17
C LEU A 7 30.92 5.36 4.75
N SER A 8 30.96 4.06 4.42
CA SER A 8 32.19 3.39 3.97
C SER A 8 32.52 3.82 2.55
N GLN A 9 31.52 3.79 1.66
CA GLN A 9 31.68 4.24 0.29
C GLN A 9 32.05 5.73 0.22
N LEU A 10 31.41 6.59 1.02
CA LEU A 10 31.73 8.02 1.05
C LEU A 10 33.14 8.32 1.60
N LEU A 11 33.66 7.47 2.48
CA LEU A 11 35.04 7.54 2.96
C LEU A 11 36.04 7.10 1.89
N GLU A 12 35.73 6.03 1.17
CA GLU A 12 36.55 5.53 0.04
C GLU A 12 36.57 6.53 -1.12
N ASP A 13 35.43 7.14 -1.42
CA ASP A 13 35.28 8.17 -2.47
C ASP A 13 35.88 9.52 -2.05
N GLY A 14 36.31 9.68 -0.79
CA GLY A 14 36.92 10.91 -0.26
C GLY A 14 35.95 12.07 -0.03
N GLU A 15 34.64 11.82 -0.11
CA GLU A 15 33.57 12.80 0.08
C GLU A 15 33.39 13.22 1.55
N ILE A 16 33.83 12.37 2.49
CA ILE A 16 33.82 12.67 3.93
C ILE A 16 35.13 12.25 4.60
N THR A 17 35.50 12.94 5.68
CA THR A 17 36.65 12.59 6.52
C THR A 17 36.31 11.49 7.55
N GLN A 18 37.33 10.79 8.06
CA GLN A 18 37.16 9.79 9.13
C GLN A 18 36.46 10.37 10.37
N ALA A 19 36.76 11.62 10.72
CA ALA A 19 36.14 12.31 11.86
C ALA A 19 34.63 12.57 11.64
N GLU A 20 34.22 12.88 10.40
CA GLU A 20 32.82 13.06 10.03
C GLU A 20 32.07 11.73 10.00
N ALA A 21 32.69 10.69 9.46
CA ALA A 21 32.15 9.33 9.49
C ALA A 21 31.90 8.85 10.93
N ASP A 22 32.87 9.07 11.83
CA ASP A 22 32.74 8.68 13.24
C ASP A 22 31.66 9.51 13.96
N LYS A 23 31.52 10.80 13.65
CA LYS A 23 30.44 11.65 14.16
C LYS A 23 29.07 11.15 13.69
N LEU A 24 28.91 10.85 12.39
CA LEU A 24 27.67 10.33 11.81
C LEU A 24 27.33 8.94 12.37
N LYS A 25 28.34 8.08 12.54
CA LYS A 25 28.20 6.76 13.18
C LYS A 25 27.77 6.89 14.63
N ARG A 26 28.32 7.83 15.40
CA ARG A 26 27.88 8.07 16.78
C ARG A 26 26.43 8.56 16.86
N LEU A 27 25.99 9.36 15.89
CA LEU A 27 24.59 9.78 15.78
C LEU A 27 23.65 8.62 15.42
N SER A 28 24.14 7.60 14.69
CA SER A 28 23.36 6.41 14.35
C SER A 28 23.31 5.35 15.45
N VAL A 29 24.35 5.24 16.29
CA VAL A 29 24.44 4.25 17.40
C VAL A 29 23.32 4.43 18.44
N LYS A 30 22.84 5.65 18.69
CA LYS A 30 21.65 5.90 19.54
C LYS A 30 20.38 5.16 19.08
N SER A 31 20.36 4.61 17.86
CA SER A 31 19.22 3.87 17.29
C SER A 31 19.36 2.34 17.32
N THR A 32 20.56 1.78 17.54
CA THR A 32 20.80 0.36 17.19
C THR A 32 20.60 -0.60 18.38
N GLY A 33 20.96 -0.20 19.60
CA GLY A 33 20.79 -1.03 20.81
C GLY A 33 19.33 -1.38 21.14
N SER A 34 18.37 -0.61 20.66
CA SER A 34 16.94 -0.89 20.85
C SER A 34 16.40 -1.92 19.86
N LEU A 35 17.06 -2.17 18.73
CA LEU A 35 16.47 -2.97 17.63
C LEU A 35 16.29 -4.44 18.01
N ALA A 36 17.30 -5.11 18.54
CA ALA A 36 17.23 -6.53 18.90
C ALA A 36 16.18 -6.79 20.01
N PHE A 37 16.16 -5.92 21.02
CA PHE A 37 15.16 -5.93 22.09
C PHE A 37 13.74 -5.73 21.55
N ASN A 38 13.57 -4.75 20.66
CA ASN A 38 12.28 -4.48 20.00
C ASN A 38 11.81 -5.63 19.10
N ILE A 39 12.72 -6.33 18.43
CA ILE A 39 12.41 -7.51 17.64
C ILE A 39 11.93 -8.64 18.56
N LEU A 40 12.65 -8.92 19.65
CA LEU A 40 12.26 -9.97 20.60
C LEU A 40 10.89 -9.70 21.22
N ILE A 41 10.66 -8.45 21.64
CA ILE A 41 9.34 -8.01 22.13
C ILE A 41 8.28 -8.20 21.05
N GLY A 42 8.56 -7.78 19.81
CA GLY A 42 7.62 -7.92 18.71
C GLY A 42 7.21 -9.36 18.47
N PHE A 43 8.18 -10.28 18.40
CA PHE A 43 7.90 -11.70 18.30
C PHE A 43 7.12 -12.24 19.49
N GLY A 44 7.43 -11.80 20.71
CA GLY A 44 6.70 -12.17 21.92
C GLY A 44 5.22 -11.76 21.85
N VAL A 45 4.93 -10.51 21.48
CA VAL A 45 3.54 -10.03 21.35
C VAL A 45 2.80 -10.78 20.24
N ILE A 46 3.45 -11.02 19.09
CA ILE A 46 2.87 -11.81 17.99
C ILE A 46 2.55 -13.24 18.46
N ALA A 47 3.49 -13.90 19.14
CA ALA A 47 3.33 -15.27 19.62
C ALA A 47 2.18 -15.38 20.64
N VAL A 48 2.06 -14.43 21.56
CA VAL A 48 0.95 -14.39 22.52
C VAL A 48 -0.39 -14.15 21.81
N ALA A 49 -0.45 -13.24 20.84
CA ALA A 49 -1.68 -12.94 20.11
C ALA A 49 -2.14 -14.14 19.27
N ILE A 50 -1.24 -14.71 18.46
CA ILE A 50 -1.53 -15.89 17.61
C ILE A 50 -1.84 -17.10 18.48
N GLY A 51 -1.04 -17.34 19.53
CA GLY A 51 -1.24 -18.46 20.45
C GLY A 51 -2.60 -18.40 21.14
N THR A 52 -3.03 -17.23 21.60
CA THR A 52 -4.34 -17.10 22.23
C THR A 52 -5.49 -17.32 21.25
N ILE A 53 -5.40 -16.79 20.03
CA ILE A 53 -6.41 -17.02 18.97
C ILE A 53 -6.45 -18.52 18.58
N ALA A 54 -5.31 -19.19 18.54
CA ALA A 54 -5.24 -20.61 18.23
C ALA A 54 -5.82 -21.49 19.35
N LEU A 55 -5.64 -21.10 20.62
CA LEU A 55 -6.20 -21.80 21.78
C LEU A 55 -7.71 -21.63 21.88
N ILE A 56 -8.22 -20.43 21.58
CA ILE A 56 -9.64 -20.11 21.63
C ILE A 56 -10.02 -19.45 20.30
N PRO A 57 -10.36 -20.25 19.28
CA PRO A 57 -10.65 -19.77 17.92
C PRO A 57 -12.06 -19.17 17.84
N ASP A 58 -12.27 -18.09 18.59
CA ASP A 58 -13.53 -17.36 18.69
C ASP A 58 -13.34 -15.89 18.30
N ALA A 59 -14.31 -15.35 17.56
CA ALA A 59 -14.26 -13.99 17.01
C ALA A 59 -14.18 -12.93 18.11
N LEU A 60 -14.95 -13.12 19.18
CA LEU A 60 -15.05 -12.19 20.30
C LEU A 60 -13.75 -12.18 21.11
N THR A 61 -13.06 -13.31 21.21
CA THR A 61 -11.71 -13.39 21.78
C THR A 61 -10.73 -12.50 21.01
N GLY A 62 -10.72 -12.57 19.67
CA GLY A 62 -9.89 -11.70 18.82
C GLY A 62 -10.21 -10.21 18.98
N ILE A 63 -11.50 -9.87 19.09
CA ILE A 63 -11.96 -8.48 19.30
C ILE A 63 -11.49 -7.95 20.66
N ILE A 64 -11.74 -8.68 21.74
CA ILE A 64 -11.40 -8.23 23.10
C ILE A 64 -9.89 -8.10 23.27
N LEU A 65 -9.12 -9.12 22.85
CA LEU A 65 -7.66 -9.07 22.92
C LEU A 65 -7.11 -7.96 22.05
N GLY A 66 -7.64 -7.80 20.84
CA GLY A 66 -7.30 -6.71 19.94
C GLY A 66 -7.51 -5.34 20.59
N ALA A 67 -8.67 -5.13 21.22
CA ALA A 67 -9.00 -3.89 21.92
C ALA A 67 -8.05 -3.61 23.09
N ILE A 68 -7.76 -4.62 23.92
CA ILE A 68 -6.85 -4.50 25.07
C ILE A 68 -5.43 -4.14 24.59
N VAL A 69 -4.91 -4.87 23.61
CA VAL A 69 -3.56 -4.66 23.07
C VAL A 69 -3.47 -3.29 22.38
N LEU A 70 -4.50 -2.88 21.65
CA LEU A 70 -4.58 -1.56 21.02
C LEU A 70 -4.57 -0.44 22.08
N GLY A 71 -5.41 -0.55 23.10
CA GLY A 71 -5.48 0.41 24.20
C GLY A 71 -4.16 0.53 24.94
N PHE A 72 -3.54 -0.61 25.27
CA PHE A 72 -2.21 -0.64 25.88
C PHE A 72 -1.14 0.04 25.01
N GLY A 73 -1.15 -0.24 23.70
CA GLY A 73 -0.25 0.40 22.75
C GLY A 73 -0.41 1.92 22.68
N LEU A 74 -1.66 2.41 22.66
CA LEU A 74 -1.95 3.84 22.65
C LEU A 74 -1.51 4.53 23.95
N VAL A 75 -1.73 3.89 25.11
CA VAL A 75 -1.24 4.38 26.40
C VAL A 75 0.28 4.47 26.42
N LEU A 76 0.99 3.44 25.94
CA LEU A 76 2.44 3.47 25.83
C LEU A 76 2.93 4.62 24.95
N LEU A 77 2.30 4.84 23.79
CA LEU A 77 2.68 5.93 22.89
C LEU A 77 2.40 7.32 23.48
N HIS A 78 1.39 7.45 24.35
CA HIS A 78 1.07 8.71 25.00
C HIS A 78 2.05 9.07 26.13
N TYR A 79 2.44 8.09 26.95
CA TYR A 79 3.22 8.33 28.18
C TYR A 79 4.73 8.10 28.04
N SER A 80 5.19 7.33 27.05
CA SER A 80 6.61 6.96 27.00
C SER A 80 7.50 7.97 26.27
N ARG A 81 8.57 8.40 26.96
CA ARG A 81 9.69 9.14 26.38
C ARG A 81 10.60 8.16 25.62
N LEU A 82 10.43 8.05 24.30
CA LEU A 82 11.31 7.41 23.31
C LEU A 82 11.59 5.88 23.43
N GLU A 83 11.72 5.30 24.62
CA GLU A 83 12.20 3.93 24.82
C GLU A 83 11.15 2.85 24.49
N TRP A 84 9.88 3.10 24.82
CA TRP A 84 8.79 2.15 24.59
C TRP A 84 8.03 2.40 23.27
N GLY A 85 8.50 3.36 22.46
CA GLY A 85 7.82 3.76 21.24
C GLY A 85 7.63 2.62 20.24
N VAL A 86 8.59 1.69 20.17
CA VAL A 86 8.49 0.56 19.23
C VAL A 86 7.49 -0.49 19.72
N LEU A 87 7.54 -0.86 21.01
CA LEU A 87 6.52 -1.74 21.60
C LEU A 87 5.11 -1.15 21.43
N GLY A 88 4.95 0.15 21.73
CA GLY A 88 3.68 0.85 21.54
C GLY A 88 3.17 0.75 20.10
N ASN A 89 4.03 1.00 19.11
CA ASN A 89 3.66 0.85 17.70
C ASN A 89 3.26 -0.57 17.32
N ILE A 90 4.00 -1.59 17.79
CA ILE A 90 3.69 -3.00 17.54
C ILE A 90 2.33 -3.35 18.14
N CYS A 91 2.06 -2.95 19.38
CA CYS A 91 0.77 -3.16 20.04
C CYS A 91 -0.38 -2.47 19.30
N VAL A 92 -0.22 -1.22 18.84
CA VAL A 92 -1.28 -0.55 18.08
C VAL A 92 -1.55 -1.27 16.75
N ILE A 93 -0.51 -1.72 16.05
CA ILE A 93 -0.68 -2.45 14.79
C ILE A 93 -1.38 -3.79 15.02
N LEU A 94 -0.88 -4.61 15.94
CA LEU A 94 -1.44 -5.94 16.21
C LEU A 94 -2.83 -5.86 16.84
N GLY A 95 -3.02 -4.95 17.79
CA GLY A 95 -4.32 -4.71 18.42
C GLY A 95 -5.36 -4.21 17.42
N GLY A 96 -4.98 -3.26 16.56
CA GLY A 96 -5.84 -2.79 15.48
C GLY A 96 -6.21 -3.91 14.50
N LEU A 97 -5.23 -4.71 14.05
CA LEU A 97 -5.47 -5.84 13.15
C LEU A 97 -6.35 -6.91 13.79
N GLY A 98 -6.12 -7.27 15.05
CA GLY A 98 -6.92 -8.24 15.79
C GLY A 98 -8.35 -7.77 15.99
N LEU A 99 -8.54 -6.51 16.40
CA LEU A 99 -9.86 -5.90 16.54
C LEU A 99 -10.59 -5.85 15.19
N GLY A 100 -9.97 -5.27 14.16
CA GLY A 100 -10.58 -5.12 12.84
C GLY A 100 -10.88 -6.46 12.18
N GLY A 101 -9.92 -7.39 12.21
CA GLY A 101 -10.08 -8.74 11.69
C GLY A 101 -11.18 -9.52 12.42
N GLY A 102 -11.23 -9.43 13.74
CA GLY A 102 -12.27 -10.06 14.55
C GLY A 102 -13.67 -9.53 14.24
N VAL A 103 -13.83 -8.21 14.11
CA VAL A 103 -15.12 -7.59 13.74
C VAL A 103 -15.55 -7.99 12.34
N VAL A 104 -14.63 -7.99 11.37
CA VAL A 104 -14.91 -8.43 9.99
C VAL A 104 -15.33 -9.90 9.96
N TYR A 105 -14.65 -10.76 10.72
CA TYR A 105 -15.00 -12.17 10.82
C TYR A 105 -16.38 -12.39 11.48
N MET A 106 -16.65 -11.73 12.61
CA MET A 106 -17.93 -11.83 13.33
C MET A 106 -19.13 -11.34 12.51
N THR A 107 -18.91 -10.39 11.59
CA THR A 107 -19.96 -9.80 10.76
C THR A 107 -20.00 -10.37 9.35
N GLU A 108 -19.29 -11.49 9.11
CA GLU A 108 -19.20 -12.17 7.82
C GLU A 108 -18.80 -11.24 6.65
N GLY A 109 -17.93 -10.26 6.92
CA GLY A 109 -17.47 -9.31 5.91
C GLY A 109 -18.48 -8.22 5.57
N SER A 110 -19.33 -7.81 6.52
CA SER A 110 -20.26 -6.69 6.36
C SER A 110 -19.56 -5.40 5.91
N VAL A 111 -20.22 -4.64 5.04
CA VAL A 111 -19.76 -3.33 4.57
C VAL A 111 -19.48 -2.37 5.73
N TRP A 112 -20.32 -2.41 6.77
CA TRP A 112 -20.18 -1.56 7.95
C TRP A 112 -18.94 -1.92 8.79
N ALA A 113 -18.56 -3.19 8.82
CA ALA A 113 -17.34 -3.62 9.51
C ALA A 113 -16.09 -3.10 8.80
N PHE A 114 -16.05 -3.15 7.46
CA PHE A 114 -14.96 -2.59 6.68
C PHE A 114 -14.90 -1.06 6.79
N LEU A 115 -16.04 -0.38 6.76
CA LEU A 115 -16.08 1.08 6.94
C LEU A 115 -15.64 1.49 8.35
N GLY A 116 -16.14 0.82 9.38
CA GLY A 116 -15.73 1.04 10.76
C GLY A 116 -14.24 0.75 10.98
N GLY A 117 -13.73 -0.34 10.38
CA GLY A 117 -12.31 -0.67 10.36
C GLY A 117 -11.46 0.38 9.66
N ALA A 118 -11.90 0.87 8.49
CA ALA A 118 -11.20 1.94 7.77
C ALA A 118 -11.09 3.22 8.62
N ILE A 119 -12.18 3.64 9.26
CA ILE A 119 -12.20 4.82 10.15
C ILE A 119 -11.31 4.58 11.38
N GLY A 120 -11.45 3.42 12.02
CA GLY A 120 -10.65 3.07 13.20
C GLY A 120 -9.15 3.04 12.90
N PHE A 121 -8.74 2.44 11.77
CA PHE A 121 -7.35 2.44 11.32
C PHE A 121 -6.85 3.83 10.95
N ALA A 122 -7.69 4.69 10.36
CA ALA A 122 -7.31 6.07 10.07
C ALA A 122 -7.02 6.84 11.38
N ILE A 123 -7.95 6.77 12.35
CA ILE A 123 -7.81 7.45 13.64
C ILE A 123 -6.57 6.95 14.39
N ALA A 124 -6.44 5.63 14.53
CA ALA A 124 -5.28 5.01 15.19
C ALA A 124 -3.97 5.34 14.46
N GLY A 125 -3.98 5.35 13.13
CA GLY A 125 -2.84 5.71 12.29
C GLY A 125 -2.41 7.17 12.46
N VAL A 126 -3.35 8.10 12.59
CA VAL A 126 -3.07 9.51 12.86
C VAL A 126 -2.52 9.71 14.26
N ILE A 127 -3.12 9.09 15.29
CA ILE A 127 -2.66 9.18 16.69
C ILE A 127 -1.27 8.58 16.84
N ALA A 128 -1.06 7.37 16.33
CA ALA A 128 0.21 6.64 16.41
C ALA A 128 1.25 7.11 15.38
N ARG A 129 0.88 8.02 14.46
CA ARG A 129 1.70 8.45 13.32
C ARG A 129 2.22 7.28 12.47
N SER A 130 1.40 6.26 12.31
CA SER A 130 1.72 5.00 11.64
C SER A 130 1.23 4.99 10.19
N GLY A 131 2.16 5.00 9.24
CA GLY A 131 1.84 4.86 7.82
C GLY A 131 1.22 3.50 7.48
N LEU A 132 1.55 2.43 8.22
CA LEU A 132 0.98 1.11 7.98
C LEU A 132 -0.52 1.08 8.28
N LEU A 133 -0.96 1.68 9.40
CA LEU A 133 -2.39 1.76 9.73
C LEU A 133 -3.15 2.63 8.73
N ILE A 134 -2.54 3.71 8.25
CA ILE A 134 -3.12 4.51 7.16
C ILE A 134 -3.26 3.68 5.88
N ALA A 135 -2.27 2.86 5.52
CA ALA A 135 -2.38 1.97 4.38
C ALA A 135 -3.52 0.95 4.56
N LEU A 136 -3.61 0.33 5.75
CA LEU A 136 -4.69 -0.60 6.09
C LEU A 136 -6.07 0.05 6.08
N SER A 137 -6.16 1.32 6.48
CA SER A 137 -7.41 2.10 6.38
C SER A 137 -7.88 2.21 4.92
N VAL A 138 -6.98 2.57 4.01
CA VAL A 138 -7.29 2.69 2.58
C VAL A 138 -7.65 1.31 1.98
N LEU A 139 -6.95 0.25 2.38
CA LEU A 139 -7.28 -1.12 1.94
C LEU A 139 -8.63 -1.59 2.48
N ALA A 140 -8.95 -1.33 3.76
CA ALA A 140 -10.26 -1.64 4.33
C ALA A 140 -11.39 -0.87 3.63
N LEU A 141 -11.14 0.40 3.29
CA LEU A 141 -12.07 1.20 2.49
C LEU A 141 -12.28 0.62 1.09
N SER A 142 -11.26 -0.02 0.50
CA SER A 142 -11.42 -0.69 -0.80
C SER A 142 -12.40 -1.86 -0.74
N SER A 143 -12.46 -2.58 0.38
CA SER A 143 -13.42 -3.67 0.59
C SER A 143 -14.87 -3.18 0.65
N VAL A 144 -15.11 -1.93 1.07
CA VAL A 144 -16.45 -1.28 1.01
C VAL A 144 -16.94 -1.19 -0.43
N LEU A 145 -16.03 -0.94 -1.38
CA LEU A 145 -16.33 -0.89 -2.83
C LEU A 145 -16.26 -2.27 -3.50
N GLY A 146 -16.15 -3.35 -2.71
CA GLY A 146 -16.16 -4.72 -3.21
C GLY A 146 -14.80 -5.24 -3.67
N ALA A 147 -13.69 -4.64 -3.22
CA ALA A 147 -12.39 -5.28 -3.31
C ALA A 147 -12.34 -6.53 -2.42
N ARG A 148 -11.81 -7.63 -2.94
CA ARG A 148 -11.73 -8.92 -2.23
C ARG A 148 -10.43 -9.62 -2.56
N THR A 149 -9.92 -10.38 -1.60
CA THR A 149 -8.82 -11.32 -1.82
C THR A 149 -9.29 -12.70 -1.43
N GLY A 150 -8.76 -13.72 -2.08
CA GLY A 150 -8.98 -15.09 -1.63
C GLY A 150 -7.91 -16.04 -2.11
N TYR A 151 -8.01 -17.26 -1.60
CA TYR A 151 -7.06 -18.34 -1.85
C TYR A 151 -7.83 -19.59 -2.28
N PHE A 152 -7.36 -20.23 -3.34
CA PHE A 152 -7.88 -21.50 -3.82
C PHE A 152 -6.72 -22.35 -4.32
N HIS A 153 -6.42 -23.47 -3.65
CA HIS A 153 -5.37 -24.45 -3.99
C HIS A 153 -4.14 -23.86 -4.71
N ALA A 154 -3.22 -23.28 -3.94
CA ALA A 154 -1.99 -22.64 -4.42
C ALA A 154 -2.18 -21.43 -5.37
N SER A 155 -3.41 -20.93 -5.51
CA SER A 155 -3.71 -19.72 -6.27
C SER A 155 -4.25 -18.63 -5.35
N TYR A 156 -3.76 -17.41 -5.52
CA TYR A 156 -4.29 -16.21 -4.87
C TYR A 156 -5.04 -15.39 -5.90
N PHE A 157 -6.25 -14.96 -5.56
CA PHE A 157 -7.03 -14.07 -6.41
C PHE A 157 -7.28 -12.73 -5.71
N LEU A 158 -7.20 -11.67 -6.51
CA LEU A 158 -7.64 -10.33 -6.18
C LEU A 158 -8.84 -10.04 -7.07
N GLY A 159 -9.96 -9.64 -6.46
CA GLY A 159 -11.16 -9.23 -7.17
C GLY A 159 -11.50 -7.78 -6.86
N ILE A 160 -11.91 -7.03 -7.88
CA ILE A 160 -12.55 -5.73 -7.72
C ILE A 160 -13.91 -5.83 -8.38
N LYS A 161 -14.97 -5.69 -7.59
CA LYS A 161 -16.34 -5.83 -8.08
C LYS A 161 -16.69 -4.76 -9.13
N GLU A 162 -16.38 -3.50 -8.83
CA GLU A 162 -16.67 -2.36 -9.71
C GLU A 162 -15.40 -1.55 -10.00
N PRO A 163 -14.63 -1.96 -11.03
CA PRO A 163 -13.42 -1.28 -11.48
C PRO A 163 -13.53 0.24 -11.64
N THR A 164 -14.57 0.74 -12.29
CA THR A 164 -14.75 2.18 -12.57
C THR A 164 -14.97 2.96 -11.29
N LEU A 165 -15.84 2.45 -10.40
CA LEU A 165 -16.11 3.10 -9.12
C LEU A 165 -14.84 3.15 -8.27
N THR A 166 -14.06 2.06 -8.28
CA THR A 166 -12.75 1.99 -7.60
C THR A 166 -11.77 3.02 -8.17
N ILE A 167 -11.65 3.11 -9.50
CA ILE A 167 -10.78 4.10 -10.17
C ILE A 167 -11.18 5.52 -9.76
N ILE A 168 -12.46 5.87 -9.86
CA ILE A 168 -12.94 7.22 -9.57
C ILE A 168 -12.74 7.55 -8.09
N ALA A 169 -13.23 6.70 -7.19
CA ALA A 169 -13.18 6.94 -5.75
C ALA A 169 -11.74 7.09 -5.25
N PHE A 170 -10.85 6.17 -5.63
CA PHE A 170 -9.46 6.23 -5.18
C PHE A 170 -8.65 7.32 -5.88
N SER A 171 -9.02 7.74 -7.10
CA SER A 171 -8.42 8.94 -7.71
C SER A 171 -8.78 10.21 -6.95
N LEU A 172 -10.04 10.35 -6.53
CA LEU A 172 -10.50 11.46 -5.70
C LEU A 172 -9.82 11.46 -4.33
N ILE A 173 -9.70 10.29 -3.68
CA ILE A 173 -8.98 10.15 -2.41
C ILE A 173 -7.50 10.50 -2.59
N THR A 174 -6.84 10.03 -3.66
CA THR A 174 -5.46 10.40 -3.97
C THR A 174 -5.31 11.91 -4.07
N LEU A 175 -6.19 12.58 -4.81
CA LEU A 175 -6.15 14.04 -4.97
C LEU A 175 -6.36 14.73 -3.63
N ALA A 176 -7.39 14.35 -2.87
CA ALA A 176 -7.70 14.94 -1.57
C ALA A 176 -6.53 14.77 -0.58
N CYS A 177 -6.00 13.55 -0.44
CA CYS A 177 -4.86 13.29 0.43
C CYS A 177 -3.58 14.00 -0.05
N TYR A 178 -3.37 14.13 -1.35
CA TYR A 178 -2.27 14.93 -1.88
C TYR A 178 -2.41 16.41 -1.50
N GLN A 179 -3.61 17.00 -1.64
CA GLN A 179 -3.84 18.38 -1.22
C GLN A 179 -3.64 18.57 0.28
N VAL A 180 -4.13 17.64 1.11
CA VAL A 180 -3.86 17.64 2.55
C VAL A 180 -2.36 17.58 2.82
N SER A 181 -1.60 16.80 2.06
CA SER A 181 -0.14 16.71 2.24
C SER A 181 0.58 18.04 2.00
N LEU A 182 0.06 18.90 1.12
CA LEU A 182 0.65 20.22 0.85
C LEU A 182 0.39 21.22 1.98
N MET A 183 -0.64 20.98 2.80
CA MET A 183 -1.06 21.88 3.88
C MET A 183 -0.62 21.38 5.27
N ALA A 184 -0.27 20.10 5.39
CA ALA A 184 0.00 19.45 6.65
C ALA A 184 1.46 19.62 7.11
N GLY A 185 1.68 19.67 8.43
CA GLY A 185 3.04 19.58 8.99
C GLY A 185 3.71 18.24 8.67
N ALA A 186 5.05 18.21 8.64
CA ALA A 186 5.86 17.08 8.13
C ALA A 186 5.48 15.68 8.67
N ALA A 187 5.00 15.59 9.92
CA ALA A 187 4.56 14.33 10.51
C ALA A 187 3.28 13.78 9.82
N TYR A 188 2.34 14.65 9.48
CA TYR A 188 1.05 14.32 8.88
C TYR A 188 1.10 14.34 7.34
N GLU A 189 1.97 15.15 6.75
CA GLU A 189 2.29 15.11 5.31
C GLU A 189 2.61 13.68 4.87
N ARG A 190 3.50 13.00 5.61
CA ARG A 190 3.88 11.61 5.31
C ARG A 190 2.70 10.64 5.37
N LEU A 191 1.76 10.83 6.29
CA LEU A 191 0.58 9.98 6.41
C LEU A 191 -0.38 10.22 5.23
N ALA A 192 -0.62 11.48 4.89
CA ALA A 192 -1.45 11.85 3.75
C ALA A 192 -0.86 11.32 2.43
N LEU A 193 0.47 11.44 2.24
CA LEU A 193 1.15 10.83 1.10
C LEU A 193 1.07 9.30 1.10
N MET A 194 1.11 8.65 2.27
CA MET A 194 0.92 7.20 2.34
C MET A 194 -0.48 6.80 1.84
N ALA A 195 -1.52 7.47 2.34
CA ALA A 195 -2.89 7.25 1.87
C ALA A 195 -2.99 7.47 0.35
N ALA A 196 -2.47 8.59 -0.16
CA ALA A 196 -2.49 8.91 -1.58
C ALA A 196 -1.82 7.82 -2.45
N ARG A 197 -0.69 7.28 -2.00
CA ARG A 197 0.07 6.24 -2.73
C ARG A 197 -0.65 4.90 -2.73
N VAL A 198 -1.25 4.50 -1.61
CA VAL A 198 -2.05 3.26 -1.53
C VAL A 198 -3.33 3.39 -2.37
N SER A 199 -3.93 4.58 -2.42
CA SER A 199 -5.04 4.85 -3.33
C SER A 199 -4.62 4.74 -4.81
N ILE A 200 -3.44 5.23 -5.20
CA ILE A 200 -2.91 5.05 -6.58
C ILE A 200 -2.73 3.56 -6.92
N LEU A 201 -2.27 2.74 -5.97
CA LEU A 201 -2.19 1.29 -6.13
C LEU A 201 -3.57 0.70 -6.47
N LEU A 202 -4.62 1.11 -5.73
CA LEU A 202 -5.99 0.65 -5.95
C LEU A 202 -6.59 1.15 -7.27
N VAL A 203 -6.27 2.38 -7.70
CA VAL A 203 -6.64 2.89 -9.02
C VAL A 203 -6.08 1.98 -10.12
N ASN A 204 -4.81 1.60 -10.01
CA ASN A 204 -4.19 0.70 -10.99
C ASN A 204 -4.78 -0.71 -10.93
N PHE A 205 -5.13 -1.24 -9.76
CA PHE A 205 -5.86 -2.50 -9.67
C PHE A 205 -7.24 -2.41 -10.31
N GLY A 206 -7.96 -1.31 -10.14
CA GLY A 206 -9.23 -1.06 -10.84
C GLY A 206 -9.03 -1.15 -12.35
N PHE A 207 -8.04 -0.45 -12.91
CA PHE A 207 -7.73 -0.56 -14.34
C PHE A 207 -7.32 -1.97 -14.75
N TRP A 208 -6.53 -2.67 -13.93
CA TRP A 208 -6.06 -4.01 -14.24
C TRP A 208 -7.21 -5.01 -14.37
N ILE A 209 -8.05 -5.09 -13.34
CA ILE A 209 -9.24 -5.95 -13.33
C ILE A 209 -10.20 -5.53 -14.46
N GLY A 210 -10.47 -4.23 -14.61
CA GLY A 210 -11.33 -3.72 -15.68
C GLY A 210 -10.81 -4.04 -17.09
N SER A 211 -9.50 -4.09 -17.30
CA SER A 211 -8.90 -4.43 -18.59
C SER A 211 -9.07 -5.89 -19.01
N LEU A 212 -9.32 -6.78 -18.04
CA LEU A 212 -9.56 -8.19 -18.26
C LEU A 212 -11.05 -8.46 -18.48
N TRP A 213 -11.90 -7.96 -17.59
CA TRP A 213 -13.32 -8.35 -17.54
C TRP A 213 -14.31 -7.24 -17.90
N GLY A 214 -13.86 -5.99 -18.06
CA GLY A 214 -14.75 -4.83 -18.15
C GLY A 214 -15.33 -4.47 -16.79
N ASP A 215 -16.46 -3.77 -16.78
CA ASP A 215 -17.15 -3.40 -15.55
C ASP A 215 -18.67 -3.52 -15.71
N ARG A 216 -19.33 -3.89 -14.62
CA ARG A 216 -20.78 -3.97 -14.47
C ARG A 216 -21.15 -3.13 -13.26
N LEU A 217 -21.67 -1.94 -13.49
CA LEU A 217 -21.90 -0.92 -12.47
C LEU A 217 -23.17 -1.20 -11.66
N GLU A 218 -23.19 -2.31 -10.93
CA GLU A 218 -24.36 -2.79 -10.20
C GLU A 218 -24.81 -1.81 -9.08
N GLN A 219 -23.86 -1.27 -8.30
CA GLN A 219 -24.13 -0.33 -7.21
C GLN A 219 -24.66 0.99 -7.75
N LEU A 220 -24.01 1.55 -8.79
CA LEU A 220 -24.47 2.79 -9.41
C LEU A 220 -25.86 2.63 -10.04
N THR A 221 -26.09 1.52 -10.74
CA THR A 221 -27.38 1.18 -11.35
C THR A 221 -28.47 1.07 -10.28
N GLY A 222 -28.17 0.43 -9.15
CA GLY A 222 -29.09 0.30 -8.02
C GLY A 222 -29.45 1.63 -7.36
N VAL A 223 -28.48 2.55 -7.22
CA VAL A 223 -28.73 3.92 -6.68
C VAL A 223 -29.58 4.75 -7.64
N LEU A 224 -29.40 4.58 -8.95
CA LEU A 224 -30.17 5.28 -9.97
C LEU A 224 -31.60 4.71 -10.19
N GLY A 225 -32.00 3.70 -9.42
CA GLY A 225 -33.35 3.13 -9.47
C GLY A 225 -33.61 2.23 -10.68
N HIS A 226 -32.56 1.82 -11.40
CA HIS A 226 -32.69 0.90 -12.54
C HIS A 226 -32.77 -0.56 -12.07
N THR A 227 -33.60 -1.37 -12.74
CA THR A 227 -33.76 -2.80 -12.44
C THR A 227 -32.50 -3.60 -12.83
N LYS A 228 -32.28 -4.77 -12.19
CA LYS A 228 -31.14 -5.67 -12.45
C LYS A 228 -31.00 -6.13 -13.92
N GLU A 229 -32.00 -5.88 -14.75
CA GLU A 229 -32.02 -6.24 -16.16
C GLU A 229 -31.28 -5.23 -17.06
N ASN A 230 -31.09 -3.98 -16.62
CA ASN A 230 -30.40 -2.93 -17.36
C ASN A 230 -29.18 -2.39 -16.59
N VAL A 231 -28.28 -3.28 -16.17
CA VAL A 231 -27.01 -2.86 -15.55
C VAL A 231 -26.11 -2.21 -16.59
N LEU A 232 -25.66 -1.00 -16.30
CA LEU A 232 -24.69 -0.30 -17.15
C LEU A 232 -23.38 -1.11 -17.19
N THR A 233 -22.96 -1.49 -18.40
CA THR A 233 -21.72 -2.24 -18.61
C THR A 233 -20.72 -1.42 -19.39
N ILE A 234 -19.46 -1.46 -18.95
CA ILE A 234 -18.35 -0.79 -19.63
C ILE A 234 -17.46 -1.88 -20.24
N PRO A 235 -17.31 -1.90 -21.57
CA PRO A 235 -16.46 -2.88 -22.24
C PRO A 235 -14.99 -2.82 -21.80
N ARG A 236 -14.34 -3.98 -21.69
CA ARG A 236 -12.92 -4.12 -21.30
C ARG A 236 -11.96 -3.22 -22.10
N LEU A 237 -12.27 -2.97 -23.38
CA LEU A 237 -11.42 -2.17 -24.28
C LEU A 237 -11.21 -0.74 -23.77
N TYR A 238 -12.22 -0.15 -23.12
CA TYR A 238 -12.09 1.20 -22.54
C TYR A 238 -11.07 1.24 -21.42
N PHE A 239 -10.99 0.19 -20.59
CA PHE A 239 -9.97 0.08 -19.56
C PHE A 239 -8.59 -0.19 -20.16
N VAL A 240 -8.49 -1.01 -21.21
CA VAL A 240 -7.20 -1.27 -21.88
C VAL A 240 -6.61 0.02 -22.43
N ILE A 241 -7.38 0.76 -23.24
CA ILE A 241 -6.92 1.99 -23.87
C ILE A 241 -6.76 3.10 -22.82
N GLY A 242 -7.74 3.26 -21.94
CA GLY A 242 -7.72 4.29 -20.89
C GLY A 242 -6.54 4.14 -19.95
N TRP A 243 -6.21 2.92 -19.53
CA TRP A 243 -5.07 2.67 -18.65
C TRP A 243 -3.74 2.97 -19.36
N ALA A 244 -3.58 2.53 -20.61
CA ALA A 244 -2.38 2.82 -21.39
C ALA A 244 -2.17 4.33 -21.57
N LEU A 245 -3.22 5.07 -21.95
CA LEU A 245 -3.16 6.52 -22.11
C LEU A 245 -2.84 7.22 -20.79
N ALA A 246 -3.48 6.81 -19.69
CA ALA A 246 -3.23 7.38 -18.37
C ALA A 246 -1.77 7.15 -17.93
N LEU A 247 -1.26 5.92 -18.05
CA LEU A 247 0.11 5.58 -17.68
C LEU A 247 1.15 6.40 -18.47
N VAL A 248 0.95 6.55 -19.77
CA VAL A 248 1.84 7.37 -20.62
C VAL A 248 1.74 8.85 -20.24
N ALA A 249 0.53 9.39 -20.10
CA ALA A 249 0.32 10.79 -19.74
C ALA A 249 0.96 11.14 -18.39
N PHE A 250 0.74 10.31 -17.37
CA PHE A 250 1.33 10.50 -16.04
C PHE A 250 2.84 10.28 -16.03
N ALA A 251 3.37 9.32 -16.82
CA ALA A 251 4.82 9.16 -16.96
C ALA A 251 5.47 10.41 -17.58
N VAL A 252 4.90 10.94 -18.68
CA VAL A 252 5.40 12.15 -19.34
C VAL A 252 5.34 13.36 -18.42
N TRP A 253 4.20 13.55 -17.74
CA TRP A 253 4.06 14.61 -16.74
C TRP A 253 5.08 14.46 -15.61
N ALA A 254 5.25 13.25 -15.08
CA ALA A 254 6.17 12.98 -13.97
C ALA A 254 7.63 13.20 -14.36
N MET A 255 8.04 12.83 -15.57
CA MET A 255 9.37 13.10 -16.10
C MET A 255 9.65 14.60 -16.21
N ARG A 256 8.67 15.38 -16.68
CA ARG A 256 8.79 16.85 -16.80
C ARG A 256 8.88 17.56 -15.44
N ASN A 257 8.33 16.96 -14.39
CA ASN A 257 8.27 17.54 -13.03
C ASN A 257 9.21 16.86 -12.03
N ASP A 258 10.18 16.07 -12.50
CA ASP A 258 11.13 15.27 -11.69
C ASP A 258 10.45 14.44 -10.58
N ARG A 259 9.27 13.88 -10.86
CA ARG A 259 8.52 13.03 -9.93
C ARG A 259 8.89 11.56 -10.11
N ARG A 260 10.12 11.21 -9.72
CA ARG A 260 10.70 9.85 -9.89
C ARG A 260 9.80 8.71 -9.41
N TRP A 261 9.17 8.87 -8.25
CA TRP A 261 8.27 7.86 -7.71
C TRP A 261 7.10 7.56 -8.66
N VAL A 262 6.51 8.59 -9.28
CA VAL A 262 5.40 8.42 -10.21
C VAL A 262 5.87 7.76 -11.51
N VAL A 263 7.05 8.12 -12.03
CA VAL A 263 7.64 7.47 -13.21
C VAL A 263 7.82 5.96 -12.96
N ASN A 264 8.38 5.59 -11.82
CA ASN A 264 8.58 4.17 -11.46
C ASN A 264 7.24 3.42 -11.34
N VAL A 265 6.23 4.04 -10.73
CA VAL A 265 4.88 3.45 -10.64
C VAL A 265 4.28 3.25 -12.02
N CYS A 266 4.33 4.27 -12.90
CA CYS A 266 3.85 4.15 -14.27
C CYS A 266 4.60 3.09 -15.07
N ALA A 267 5.92 2.95 -14.88
CA ALA A 267 6.71 1.93 -15.56
C ALA A 267 6.35 0.51 -15.09
N VAL A 268 6.19 0.30 -13.78
CA VAL A 268 5.78 -0.99 -13.22
C VAL A 268 4.38 -1.38 -13.68
N PHE A 269 3.40 -0.49 -13.55
CA PHE A 269 2.03 -0.79 -14.00
C PHE A 269 1.90 -0.83 -15.52
N GLY A 270 2.74 -0.10 -16.26
CA GLY A 270 2.87 -0.22 -17.71
C GLY A 270 3.38 -1.59 -18.13
N ALA A 271 4.37 -2.14 -17.41
CA ALA A 271 4.82 -3.51 -17.62
C ALA A 271 3.71 -4.51 -17.30
N ILE A 272 3.02 -4.37 -16.16
CA ILE A 272 1.89 -5.24 -15.79
C ILE A 272 0.79 -5.19 -16.86
N HIS A 273 0.44 -3.99 -17.33
CA HIS A 273 -0.54 -3.79 -18.38
C HIS A 273 -0.12 -4.49 -19.67
N PHE A 274 1.12 -4.25 -20.12
CA PHE A 274 1.69 -4.90 -21.30
C PHE A 274 1.64 -6.41 -21.19
N TYR A 275 2.13 -7.00 -20.08
CA TYR A 275 2.13 -8.44 -19.88
C TYR A 275 0.75 -9.05 -19.85
N THR A 276 -0.17 -8.40 -19.14
CA THR A 276 -1.56 -8.85 -19.06
C THR A 276 -2.13 -8.94 -20.47
N GLN A 277 -2.04 -7.87 -21.25
CA GLN A 277 -2.60 -7.85 -22.61
C GLN A 277 -1.83 -8.75 -23.59
N PHE A 278 -0.52 -8.92 -23.40
CA PHE A 278 0.32 -9.79 -24.21
C PHE A 278 -0.08 -11.26 -24.04
N PHE A 279 -0.20 -11.74 -22.79
CA PHE A 279 -0.58 -13.13 -22.51
C PHE A 279 -2.06 -13.41 -22.76
N GLU A 280 -2.95 -12.43 -22.57
CA GLU A 280 -4.36 -12.57 -22.95
C GLU A 280 -4.55 -12.76 -24.46
N ARG A 281 -3.67 -12.18 -25.29
CA ARG A 281 -3.76 -12.29 -26.76
C ARG A 281 -3.01 -13.49 -27.32
N LEU A 282 -1.84 -13.80 -26.79
CA LEU A 282 -0.96 -14.84 -27.33
C LEU A 282 -1.05 -16.17 -26.57
N GLY A 283 -1.61 -16.16 -25.37
CA GLY A 283 -1.63 -17.31 -24.46
C GLY A 283 -0.24 -17.65 -23.89
N PRO A 284 -0.18 -18.57 -22.91
CA PRO A 284 1.06 -18.97 -22.24
C PRO A 284 1.81 -20.04 -23.05
N ASN A 285 2.12 -19.76 -24.33
CA ASN A 285 2.91 -20.66 -25.17
C ASN A 285 4.43 -20.40 -25.00
N PRO A 286 5.32 -21.36 -25.32
CA PRO A 286 6.76 -21.21 -25.10
C PRO A 286 7.36 -19.96 -25.76
N PHE A 287 6.92 -19.62 -26.97
CA PHE A 287 7.40 -18.46 -27.70
C PHE A 287 6.94 -17.15 -27.05
N ALA A 288 5.68 -17.07 -26.63
CA ALA A 288 5.15 -15.94 -25.87
C ALA A 288 5.90 -15.77 -24.55
N ILE A 289 6.18 -16.86 -23.81
CA ILE A 289 6.95 -16.80 -22.56
C ILE A 289 8.37 -16.27 -22.82
N LEU A 290 9.06 -16.77 -23.84
CA LEU A 290 10.40 -16.30 -24.20
C LEU A 290 10.41 -14.81 -24.56
N LEU A 291 9.51 -14.38 -25.44
CA LEU A 291 9.37 -12.97 -25.84
C LEU A 291 8.99 -12.08 -24.66
N GLY A 292 8.10 -12.57 -23.80
CA GLY A 292 7.76 -11.91 -22.55
C GLY A 292 9.01 -11.71 -21.69
N GLY A 293 9.76 -12.77 -21.40
CA GLY A 293 10.99 -12.69 -20.61
C GLY A 293 12.01 -11.69 -21.17
N VAL A 294 12.27 -11.73 -22.47
CA VAL A 294 13.20 -10.79 -23.15
C VAL A 294 12.69 -9.35 -23.03
N SER A 295 11.39 -9.13 -23.20
CA SER A 295 10.77 -7.80 -23.03
C SER A 295 10.93 -7.28 -21.59
N ALA A 296 10.83 -8.15 -20.59
CA ALA A 296 10.98 -7.81 -19.17
C ALA A 296 12.39 -7.31 -18.88
N LEU A 297 13.39 -8.03 -19.40
CA LEU A 297 14.79 -7.64 -19.27
C LEU A 297 15.04 -6.29 -19.95
N GLY A 298 14.48 -6.07 -21.14
CA GLY A 298 14.56 -4.78 -21.84
C GLY A 298 13.97 -3.63 -21.02
N ILE A 299 12.77 -3.82 -20.47
CA ILE A 299 12.10 -2.82 -19.62
C ILE A 299 12.92 -2.55 -18.35
N ALA A 300 13.43 -3.60 -17.69
CA ALA A 300 14.25 -3.47 -16.49
C ALA A 300 15.53 -2.67 -16.74
N ILE A 301 16.23 -2.94 -17.86
CA ILE A 301 17.42 -2.19 -18.27
C ILE A 301 17.05 -0.73 -18.54
N ALA A 302 15.94 -0.45 -19.23
CA ALA A 302 15.50 0.92 -19.50
C ALA A 302 15.22 1.72 -18.22
N ILE A 303 14.52 1.12 -17.26
CA ILE A 303 14.25 1.71 -15.94
C ILE A 303 15.56 1.98 -15.19
N TRP A 304 16.49 1.01 -15.20
CA TRP A 304 17.79 1.16 -14.55
C TRP A 304 18.61 2.30 -15.15
N GLN A 305 18.69 2.38 -16.48
CA GLN A 305 19.40 3.46 -17.18
C GLN A 305 18.77 4.83 -16.90
N PHE A 306 17.44 4.92 -16.89
CA PHE A 306 16.73 6.16 -16.55
C PHE A 306 17.09 6.64 -15.14
N ASN A 307 17.04 5.74 -14.16
CA ASN A 307 17.35 6.06 -12.77
C ASN A 307 18.83 6.45 -12.59
N LYS A 308 19.77 5.81 -13.32
CA LYS A 308 21.19 6.16 -13.29
C LYS A 308 21.46 7.57 -13.83
N LYS A 309 20.85 7.93 -14.97
CA LYS A 309 21.03 9.27 -15.57
C LYS A 309 20.52 10.40 -14.67
N ALA A 310 19.49 10.14 -13.87
CA ALA A 310 18.94 11.11 -12.92
C ALA A 310 19.83 11.34 -11.69
N VAL A 311 20.73 10.42 -11.34
CA VAL A 311 21.73 10.59 -10.27
C VAL A 311 22.92 11.44 -10.77
N ALA A 312 23.22 11.39 -12.07
CA ALA A 312 24.36 12.07 -12.68
C ALA A 312 24.13 13.56 -13.05
N LYS A 313 22.90 14.08 -12.89
CA LYS A 313 22.64 15.52 -13.04
C LYS A 313 22.88 16.22 -11.70
N PRO A 314 23.90 17.08 -11.56
CA PRO A 314 23.98 17.96 -10.40
C PRO A 314 22.76 18.88 -10.41
N SER A 315 22.12 19.00 -9.26
CA SER A 315 21.07 19.99 -8.99
C SER A 315 21.62 21.40 -9.04
#